data_AF-A0A356P5T5-F1
#
_entry.id   AF-A0A356P5T5-F1
#
_cell.length_a   1.000
_cell.length_b   1.000
_cell.length_c   1.000
_cell.angle_alpha   90.00
_cell.angle_beta   90.00
_cell.angle_gamma   90.00
#
_symmetry.space_group_name_H-M   'P 1'
#
loop_
_entity.id
_entity.type
_entity.pdbx_description
1 polymer ?
#
loop_
_entity_poly.entity_id
_entity_poly.type
_entity_poly.pdbx_seq_one_letter_code
_entity_poly.pdbx_strand_id
1 'polypeptide(L)' 'MKIAVLSGKGGTGKTLVSVNLAAVAQESIYIDCDVEEPNGHLFFKPEDIESEKILIKIPF' A
#
# COMPACT_ATOMS: atom_id res chain seq x y z
N MET A 1 -10.75 -8.16 -9.60
CA MET A 1 -10.97 -6.71 -9.84
C MET A 1 -9.76 -5.96 -9.30
N LYS A 2 -9.36 -4.83 -9.90
CA LYS A 2 -8.26 -3.98 -9.39
C LYS A 2 -8.83 -2.60 -9.06
N ILE A 3 -8.57 -2.09 -7.86
CA ILE A 3 -9.03 -0.78 -7.40
C ILE A 3 -7.79 0.04 -7.05
N ALA A 4 -7.69 1.24 -7.61
CA ALA A 4 -6.67 2.22 -7.23
C ALA A 4 -7.34 3.32 -6.41
N VAL A 5 -6.84 3.55 -5.19
CA VAL A 5 -7.28 4.64 -4.31
C VAL A 5 -6.24 5.75 -4.39
N LEU A 6 -6.64 6.89 -4.95
CA LEU A 6 -5.76 8.04 -5.20
C LEU A 6 -6.24 9.23 -4.37
N SER A 7 -5.33 10.11 -3.96
CA SER A 7 -5.69 11.39 -3.31
C SER A 7 -4.72 12.50 -3.67
N GLY A 8 -5.20 13.74 -3.75
CA GLY A 8 -4.39 14.90 -4.14
C GLY A 8 -3.60 15.58 -3.00
N LYS A 9 -3.79 15.18 -1.74
CA LYS A 9 -3.08 15.76 -0.58
C LYS A 9 -2.96 14.75 0.56
N GLY A 10 -1.89 14.85 1.35
CA GLY A 10 -1.74 14.13 2.61
C GLY A 10 -2.87 14.45 3.61
N GLY A 11 -3.27 13.46 4.42
CA GLY A 11 -4.32 13.61 5.43
C GLY A 11 -5.77 13.54 4.93
N THR A 12 -6.00 13.23 3.65
CA THR A 12 -7.36 13.13 3.06
C THR A 12 -8.05 11.78 3.28
N GLY A 13 -7.45 10.88 4.07
CA GLY A 13 -8.02 9.58 4.40
C GLY A 13 -7.78 8.47 3.37
N LYS A 14 -6.85 8.66 2.40
CA LYS A 14 -6.48 7.66 1.39
C LYS A 14 -6.22 6.27 2.00
N THR A 15 -5.32 6.22 2.99
CA THR A 15 -4.96 4.98 3.69
C THR A 15 -6.14 4.39 4.45
N LEU A 16 -6.95 5.23 5.12
CA LEU A 16 -8.12 4.76 5.88
C LEU A 16 -9.10 4.01 4.97
N VAL A 17 -9.40 4.58 3.80
CA VAL A 17 -10.32 3.97 2.83
C VAL A 17 -9.71 2.71 2.22
N SER A 18 -8.44 2.75 1.81
CA SER A 18 -7.80 1.60 1.14
C SER A 18 -7.65 0.39 2.07
N VAL A 19 -7.25 0.58 3.33
CA VAL A 19 -7.09 -0.54 4.27
C VAL A 19 -8.42 -1.17 4.65
N ASN A 20 -9.46 -0.37 4.89
CA ASN A 20 -10.78 -0.91 5.22
C ASN A 20 -11.42 -1.62 4.03
N LEU A 21 -11.25 -1.10 2.81
CA LEU A 21 -11.74 -1.75 1.60
C LEU A 21 -11.09 -3.12 1.39
N ALA A 22 -9.78 -3.23 1.63
CA ALA A 22 -9.09 -4.51 1.58
C ALA A 22 -9.52 -5.46 2.72
N ALA A 23 -9.71 -4.94 3.94
CA ALA A 23 -10.13 -5.73 5.10
C ALA A 23 -11.54 -6.34 4.96
N VAL A 24 -12.47 -5.64 4.30
CA VAL A 24 -13.83 -6.17 4.05
C VAL A 24 -13.90 -7.06 2.79
N ALA A 25 -12.89 -7.01 1.94
CA ALA A 25 -12.80 -7.90 0.78
C ALA A 25 -12.27 -9.26 1.24
N GLN A 26 -13.10 -10.32 1.09
CA GLN A 26 -12.79 -11.68 1.57
C GLN A 26 -11.40 -12.18 1.15
N GLU A 27 -11.11 -12.09 -0.15
CA GLU A 27 -9.80 -12.45 -0.71
C GLU A 27 -9.27 -11.22 -1.45
N SER A 28 -8.31 -10.53 -0.83
CA SER A 28 -7.69 -9.34 -1.42
C SER A 28 -6.19 -9.30 -1.20
N ILE A 29 -5.52 -8.58 -2.10
CA ILE A 29 -4.11 -8.22 -1.98
C ILE A 29 -4.07 -6.70 -1.81
N TYR A 30 -3.53 -6.27 -0.68
CA TYR A 30 -3.27 -4.86 -0.40
C TYR A 30 -1.87 -4.49 -0.90
N ILE A 31 -1.76 -3.39 -1.65
CA ILE A 31 -0.48 -2.87 -2.13
C ILE A 31 -0.42 -1.39 -1.74
N ASP A 32 0.58 -1.01 -0.94
CA ASP A 32 0.84 0.37 -0.60
C ASP A 32 1.85 0.97 -1.58
N CYS A 33 1.37 1.82 -2.48
CA CYS A 33 2.21 2.48 -3.48
C CYS A 33 2.62 3.90 -3.04
N ASP A 34 2.41 4.28 -1.78
CA ASP A 34 2.85 5.57 -1.25
C ASP A 34 4.37 5.54 -1.01
N VAL A 35 5.10 6.41 -1.72
CA VAL A 35 6.57 6.49 -1.61
C VAL A 35 7.00 7.26 -0.36
N GLU A 36 6.18 8.21 0.10
CA GLU A 36 6.54 9.09 1.21
C GLU A 36 6.12 8.47 2.54
N GLU A 37 4.90 7.93 2.62
CA GLU A 37 4.31 7.46 3.89
C GLU A 37 3.47 6.17 3.71
N PRO A 38 4.09 4.99 3.44
CA PRO A 38 3.38 3.72 3.28
C PRO A 38 2.87 3.17 4.63
N ASN A 39 1.71 3.65 5.05
CA ASN A 39 1.14 3.41 6.38
C ASN A 39 0.26 2.16 6.51
N GLY A 40 0.00 1.40 5.44
CA GLY A 40 -0.87 0.23 5.50
C GLY A 40 -0.45 -0.84 6.52
N HIS A 41 0.86 -0.99 6.73
CA HIS A 41 1.42 -1.95 7.69
C HIS A 41 0.98 -1.69 9.15
N LEU A 42 0.64 -0.43 9.50
CA LEU A 42 0.14 -0.08 10.84
C LEU A 42 -1.21 -0.73 11.16
N PHE A 43 -2.01 -1.03 10.13
CA PHE A 43 -3.33 -1.62 10.27
C PHE A 43 -3.28 -3.15 10.17
N PHE A 44 -2.55 -3.69 9.20
CA PHE A 44 -2.52 -5.13 8.95
C PHE A 44 -1.54 -5.91 9.82
N LYS A 45 -0.54 -5.23 10.41
CA LYS A 45 0.45 -5.83 11.32
C LYS A 45 1.02 -7.15 10.76
N PRO A 46 1.62 -7.13 9.55
CA PRO A 46 2.11 -8.34 8.90
C PRO A 46 3.17 -9.03 9.76
N GLU A 47 3.11 -10.35 9.81
CA GLU A 47 4.13 -11.24 10.36
C GLU A 47 4.98 -11.79 9.19
N ASP A 48 6.17 -12.34 9.49
CA ASP A 48 7.06 -12.96 8.49
C ASP A 48 7.41 -12.06 7.29
N ILE A 49 7.82 -10.81 7.57
CA ILE A 49 8.14 -9.82 6.54
C ILE A 49 9.39 -10.25 5.74
N GLU A 50 9.20 -10.43 4.44
CA GLU A 50 10.29 -10.62 3.48
C GLU A 50 10.69 -9.30 2.83
N SER A 51 11.99 -9.13 2.57
CA SER A 51 12.52 -7.96 1.88
C SER A 51 13.60 -8.37 0.89
N GLU A 52 13.56 -7.82 -0.32
CA GLU A 52 14.57 -8.02 -1.33
C GLU A 52 15.11 -6.69 -1.88
N LYS A 53 16.37 -6.70 -2.31
CA LYS A 53 17.01 -5.51 -2.88
C LYS A 53 16.69 -5.40 -4.36
N ILE A 54 15.92 -4.39 -4.73
CA ILE A 54 15.60 -4.08 -6.12
C ILE A 54 16.62 -3.08 -6.68
N LEU A 55 17.07 -3.30 -7.91
CA LEU A 55 18.04 -2.45 -8.61
C LEU A 55 17.40 -1.89 -9.89
N ILE A 56 17.60 -0.59 -10.16
CA ILE A 56 17.21 0.03 -11.43
C ILE A 56 18.42 0.20 -12.35
N LYS A 57 18.22 0.02 -13.66
CA LYS A 57 19.25 0.34 -14.65
C LYS A 57 19.41 1.86 -14.73
N ILE A 58 20.64 2.35 -14.61
CA ILE A 58 20.95 3.75 -14.90
C ILE A 58 20.95 3.90 -16.43
N PRO A 59 20.13 4.80 -17.02
CA PRO A 59 20.23 5.09 -18.44
C PRO A 59 21.61 5.68 -18.73
N PHE A 60 22.35 5.07 -19.66
CA PHE A 60 23.58 5.61 -20.23
C PHE A 60 23.24 6.48 -21.44
#